data_AF-A0A558HJI7-F1
#
_entry.id   AF-A0A558HJI7-F1
#
_cell.length_a   1.000
_cell.length_b   1.000
_cell.length_c   1.000
_cell.angle_alpha   90.00
_cell.angle_beta   90.00
_cell.angle_gamma   90.00
#
_symmetry.space_group_name_H-M   'P 1'
#
loop_
_entity.id
_entity.type
_entity.pdbx_description
1 polymer ?
#
loop_
_entity_poly.entity_id
_entity_poly.type
_entity_poly.pdbx_seq_one_letter_code
_entity_poly.pdbx_strand_id
1 'polypeptide(L)'
;MISRIKYALYYNGDLAGVSNNFIHEKSEKILVRDFSIHMKGKILCPSCLGRLAKSPAEKNYFSNGRAACFFHIKGEGLDCNLRSKPKQGKLYDTEE
;
A
#
# COMPACT_ATOMS: atom_id res chain seq x y z
N MET A 1 -8.62 10.37 -10.94
CA MET A 1 -8.99 9.91 -9.57
C MET A 1 -7.80 9.20 -8.96
N ILE A 2 -7.35 9.58 -7.76
CA ILE A 2 -6.25 8.88 -7.06
C ILE A 2 -6.88 7.69 -6.34
N SER A 3 -6.72 6.48 -6.89
CA SER A 3 -7.21 5.25 -6.26
C SER A 3 -6.40 4.95 -5.00
N ARG A 4 -6.97 5.24 -3.83
CA ARG A 4 -6.35 4.91 -2.53
C ARG A 4 -6.53 3.42 -2.24
N ILE A 5 -5.49 2.80 -1.69
CA ILE A 5 -5.54 1.42 -1.20
C ILE A 5 -6.48 1.36 0.01
N LYS A 6 -7.63 0.69 -0.13
CA LYS A 6 -8.66 0.61 0.92
C LYS A 6 -8.29 -0.40 2.02
N TYR A 7 -7.69 -1.52 1.63
CA TYR A 7 -7.29 -2.61 2.50
C TYR A 7 -6.02 -3.27 1.96
N ALA A 8 -5.30 -3.98 2.81
CA ALA A 8 -4.14 -4.78 2.44
C ALA A 8 -4.42 -6.27 2.69
N LEU A 9 -3.64 -7.14 2.03
CA LEU A 9 -3.68 -8.58 2.23
C LEU A 9 -2.53 -8.97 3.16
N TYR A 10 -2.84 -9.52 4.33
CA TYR A 10 -1.82 -10.05 5.25
C TYR A 10 -1.56 -11.51 4.93
N TYR A 11 -0.30 -11.83 4.67
CA TYR A 11 0.14 -13.19 4.42
C TYR A 11 1.45 -13.44 5.18
N ASN A 12 1.42 -14.42 6.09
CA ASN A 12 2.55 -14.74 6.97
C ASN A 12 3.52 -15.77 6.38
N GLY A 13 3.20 -16.36 5.22
CA GLY A 13 4.03 -17.37 4.58
C GLY A 13 5.10 -16.79 3.65
N ASP A 14 5.87 -17.69 3.04
CA ASP A 14 6.85 -17.31 2.03
C ASP A 14 6.20 -17.04 0.67
N LEU A 15 6.68 -16.01 -0.02
CA LEU A 15 6.17 -15.59 -1.34
C LEU A 15 6.90 -16.28 -2.51
N ALA A 16 8.00 -16.99 -2.25
CA ALA A 16 8.75 -17.67 -3.29
C ALA A 16 7.98 -18.88 -3.83
N GLY A 17 7.65 -18.83 -5.12
CA GLY A 17 7.02 -19.95 -5.84
C GLY A 17 5.52 -20.13 -5.57
N VAL A 18 4.89 -19.28 -4.76
CA VAL A 18 3.43 -19.32 -4.57
C VAL A 18 2.70 -18.55 -5.67
N SER A 19 1.62 -19.13 -6.16
CA SER A 19 0.77 -18.48 -7.16
C SER A 19 -0.03 -17.34 -6.53
N ASN A 20 -0.29 -16.29 -7.32
CA ASN A 20 -1.06 -15.13 -6.90
C ASN A 20 -2.43 -15.52 -6.31
N ASN A 21 -3.16 -16.42 -6.97
CA ASN A 21 -4.48 -16.86 -6.50
C ASN A 21 -4.42 -17.50 -5.11
N PHE A 22 -3.40 -18.31 -4.84
CA PHE A 22 -3.21 -18.94 -3.53
C PHE A 22 -2.98 -17.90 -2.43
N ILE A 23 -2.20 -16.85 -2.72
CA ILE A 23 -2.00 -15.75 -1.76
C ILE A 23 -3.34 -15.06 -1.49
N HIS A 24 -4.16 -14.81 -2.52
CA HIS A 24 -5.49 -14.20 -2.33
C HIS A 24 -6.42 -15.05 -1.46
N GLU A 25 -6.39 -16.37 -1.58
CA GLU A 25 -7.22 -17.27 -0.78
C GLU A 25 -6.71 -17.46 0.65
N LYS A 26 -5.38 -17.48 0.84
CA LYS A 26 -4.76 -17.66 2.16
C LYS A 26 -4.54 -16.37 2.93
N SER A 27 -4.62 -15.22 2.27
CA SER A 27 -4.39 -13.93 2.91
C SER A 27 -5.61 -13.39 3.60
N GLU A 28 -5.37 -12.68 4.71
CA GLU A 28 -6.42 -12.01 5.45
C GLU A 28 -6.56 -10.55 5.01
N LYS A 29 -7.80 -10.07 4.90
CA LYS A 29 -8.07 -8.67 4.55
C LYS A 29 -7.91 -7.79 5.78
N ILE A 30 -6.87 -6.96 5.79
CA ILE A 30 -6.56 -6.05 6.89
C ILE A 30 -6.88 -4.60 6.49
N LEU A 31 -7.69 -3.94 7.31
CA LEU A 31 -7.90 -2.50 7.20
C LEU A 31 -6.77 -1.74 7.91
N VAL A 32 -6.62 -0.46 7.58
CA VAL A 32 -5.60 0.40 8.20
C VAL A 32 -5.74 0.46 9.73
N ARG A 33 -6.98 0.38 10.23
CA ARG A 33 -7.32 0.43 11.66
C ARG A 33 -6.92 -0.86 12.39
N ASP A 34 -7.06 -2.00 11.72
CA ASP A 34 -6.73 -3.34 12.22
C ASP A 34 -5.25 -3.70 12.02
N PHE A 35 -4.51 -2.90 11.26
CA PHE A 35 -3.08 -3.12 11.06
C PHE A 35 -2.32 -3.04 12.38
N SER A 36 -1.59 -4.13 12.67
CA SER A 36 -0.68 -4.26 13.80
C SER A 36 0.78 -4.23 13.35
N ILE A 37 1.69 -3.76 14.21
CA ILE A 37 3.13 -3.67 13.89
C ILE A 37 3.75 -5.02 13.49
N HIS A 38 3.21 -6.13 14.01
CA HIS A 38 3.61 -7.51 13.68
C HIS A 38 3.34 -7.88 12.21
N MET A 39 2.41 -7.19 11.56
CA MET A 39 2.06 -7.37 10.15
C MET A 39 2.96 -6.54 9.23
N LYS A 40 3.80 -5.65 9.77
CA LYS A 40 4.72 -4.80 9.00
C LYS A 40 5.66 -5.68 8.16
N GLY A 41 5.70 -5.43 6.85
CA GLY A 41 6.51 -6.20 5.91
C GLY A 41 5.86 -7.50 5.40
N LYS A 42 4.70 -7.89 5.96
CA LYS A 42 3.92 -9.07 5.57
C LYS A 42 2.56 -8.72 4.96
N ILE A 43 2.34 -7.44 4.68
CA ILE A 43 1.14 -6.94 4.01
C ILE A 43 1.42 -6.67 2.54
N LEU A 44 0.46 -7.03 1.69
CA LEU A 44 0.57 -7.04 0.25
C LEU A 44 -0.59 -6.28 -0.38
N CYS A 45 -0.34 -5.77 -1.58
CA CYS A 45 -1.34 -5.07 -2.34
C CYS A 45 -2.39 -6.04 -2.89
N PRO A 46 -3.70 -5.78 -2.71
CA PRO A 46 -4.74 -6.64 -3.27
C PRO A 46 -4.84 -6.59 -4.81
N SER A 47 -4.05 -5.76 -5.48
CA SER A 47 -4.06 -5.64 -6.94
C SER A 47 -2.80 -6.16 -7.61
N CYS A 48 -1.62 -5.90 -7.05
CA CYS A 48 -0.34 -6.33 -7.64
C CYS A 48 0.48 -7.25 -6.75
N LEU A 49 -0.02 -7.59 -5.55
CA LEU A 49 0.67 -8.37 -4.53
C LEU A 49 2.04 -7.81 -4.10
N GLY A 50 2.38 -6.58 -4.51
CA GLY A 50 3.57 -5.90 -4.06
C GLY A 50 3.52 -5.58 -2.57
N ARG A 51 4.69 -5.55 -1.93
CA ARG A 51 4.80 -5.24 -0.51
C ARG A 51 4.30 -3.83 -0.20
N LEU A 52 3.45 -3.75 0.82
CA LEU A 52 2.90 -2.50 1.32
C LEU A 52 3.52 -2.12 2.66
N ALA A 53 3.48 -0.83 2.96
CA ALA A 53 3.76 -0.27 4.28
C ALA A 53 2.61 0.64 4.70
N LYS A 54 2.45 0.84 6.02
CA LYS A 54 1.50 1.79 6.61
C LYS A 54 2.25 3.05 7.05
N SER A 55 1.67 4.22 6.78
CA SER A 55 2.15 5.49 7.31
C SER A 55 1.00 6.27 7.95
N PRO A 56 1.13 6.72 9.22
CA PRO A 56 2.18 6.35 10.17
C PRO A 56 2.09 4.87 10.59
N ALA A 57 3.23 4.24 10.90
CA ALA A 57 3.26 2.82 11.23
C ALA A 57 2.63 2.54 12.61
N GLU A 58 2.85 3.42 13.58
CA GLU A 58 2.49 3.22 14.99
C GLU A 58 1.12 3.83 15.35
N LYS A 59 0.66 4.82 14.59
CA LYS A 59 -0.56 5.58 14.88
C LYS A 59 -1.61 5.33 13.79
N ASN A 60 -2.88 5.52 14.15
CA ASN A 60 -3.98 5.49 13.19
C ASN A 60 -4.21 6.83 12.49
N TYR A 61 -3.58 7.90 13.00
CA TYR A 61 -3.68 9.24 12.46
C TYR A 61 -2.29 9.91 12.48
N PHE A 62 -2.03 10.73 11.47
CA PHE A 62 -0.91 11.65 11.43
C PHE A 62 -1.14 12.81 12.41
N SER A 63 -0.07 13.52 12.79
CA SER A 63 -0.16 14.72 13.65
C SER A 63 -1.02 15.85 13.06
N ASN A 64 -1.27 15.82 11.74
CA ASN A 64 -2.15 16.77 11.03
C ASN A 64 -3.61 16.29 10.92
N GLY A 65 -4.01 15.26 11.67
CA GLY A 65 -5.38 14.71 11.68
C GLY A 65 -5.72 13.83 10.49
N ARG A 66 -4.81 13.63 9.52
CA ARG A 66 -5.06 12.72 8.39
C ARG A 66 -5.04 11.27 8.88
N ALA A 67 -5.96 10.45 8.36
CA ALA A 67 -5.94 9.01 8.63
C ALA A 67 -4.67 8.37 8.06
N ALA A 68 -4.18 7.34 8.75
CA ALA A 68 -3.13 6.49 8.24
C ALA A 68 -3.54 5.87 6.90
N CYS A 69 -2.55 5.51 6.09
CA CYS A 69 -2.79 4.91 4.78
C CYS A 69 -1.74 3.86 4.45
N PHE A 70 -2.13 2.92 3.59
CA PHE A 70 -1.20 1.97 2.98
C PHE A 70 -0.59 2.59 1.73
N PHE A 71 0.68 2.27 1.49
CA PHE A 71 1.44 2.68 0.31
C PHE A 71 2.43 1.59 -0.10
N HIS A 72 2.78 1.56 -1.38
CA HIS A 72 3.76 0.61 -1.91
C HIS A 72 5.17 0.98 -1.46
N ILE A 73 5.94 -0.04 -1.07
CA ILE A 73 7.37 0.14 -0.78
C ILE A 73 8.10 0.43 -2.09
N LYS A 74 9.00 1.42 -2.09
CA LYS A 74 9.84 1.73 -3.27
C LYS A 74 10.84 0.59 -3.48
N GLY A 75 11.08 0.20 -4.73
CA GLY A 75 12.10 -0.80 -5.10
C GLY A 75 11.55 -2.05 -5.79
N GLU A 76 10.27 -2.38 -5.60
CA GLU A 76 9.69 -3.62 -6.15
C GLU A 76 9.48 -3.59 -7.68
N GLY A 77 9.64 -2.43 -8.35
CA GLY A 77 9.47 -2.32 -9.81
C GLY A 77 8.04 -2.61 -10.34
N LEU A 78 7.09 -2.96 -9.47
CA LEU A 78 5.74 -3.35 -9.85
C LEU A 78 4.92 -2.15 -10.32
N ASP A 79 4.36 -2.28 -11.52
CA ASP A 79 3.37 -1.34 -12.06
C ASP A 79 2.00 -1.66 -11.44
N CYS A 80 1.43 -0.70 -10.71
CA CYS A 80 0.16 -0.91 -10.01
C CYS A 80 -0.75 0.30 -10.24
N ASN A 81 -1.97 0.04 -10.68
CA ASN A 81 -3.00 1.08 -10.87
C ASN A 81 -3.40 1.78 -9.56
N LEU A 82 -3.12 1.17 -8.41
CA LEU A 82 -3.32 1.77 -7.07
C LEU A 82 -2.09 2.56 -6.59
N ARG A 83 -1.00 2.57 -7.35
CA ARG A 83 0.13 3.46 -7.09
C ARG A 83 -0.33 4.86 -7.44
N SER A 84 -0.23 5.78 -6.48
CA SER A 84 -0.46 7.20 -6.77
C SER A 84 0.47 7.61 -7.91
N LYS A 85 -0.10 7.92 -9.07
CA LYS A 85 0.66 8.53 -10.16
C LYS A 85 1.30 9.80 -9.61
N PRO A 86 2.60 10.06 -9.90
CA PRO A 86 3.16 11.37 -9.59
C PRO A 86 2.22 12.41 -10.21
N LYS A 87 1.83 13.43 -9.43
CA LYS A 87 1.13 14.58 -10.01
C LYS A 87 2.03 15.07 -11.13
N GLN A 88 1.54 15.05 -12.37
CA GLN A 88 2.09 15.92 -13.40
C GLN A 88 2.03 17.32 -12.79
N GLY A 89 3.19 17.84 -12.39
CA GLY A 89 3.30 19.22 -11.97
C GLY A 89 2.77 20.04 -13.12
N LYS A 90 1.74 20.85 -12.87
CA LYS A 90 1.48 21.99 -13.74
C LYS A 90 2.72 22.86 -13.61
N LEU A 91 3.61 22.78 -14.59
CA LEU A 91 4.58 23.83 -14.86
C LEU A 91 3.72 25.03 -15.24
N TYR A 92 3.59 25.99 -14.33
CA TYR A 92 3.08 27.30 -14.67
C TYR A 92 4.23 28.00 -15.38
N ASP A 93 4.22 27.94 -16.71
CA ASP A 93 5.05 28.81 -17.54
C ASP A 93 4.34 30.17 -17.56
N THR A 94 4.72 31.05 -16.64
CA THR A 94 4.34 32.47 -16.70
C THR A 94 5.44 33.24 -15.99
N GLU A 95 6.48 33.58 -16.76
CA GLU A 95 7.24 34.80 -16.58
C GLU A 95 6.55 35.84 -17.49
N GLU A 96 5.83 36.78 -16.88
CA GLU A 96 5.26 37.96 -17.53
C GLU A 96 6.13 39.17 -17.19
#